data_AF-A0A0C2ZJF4-F1
#
_entry.id   AF-A0A0C2ZJF4-F1
#
_cell.length_a   1.000
_cell.length_b   1.000
_cell.length_c   1.000
_cell.angle_alpha   90.00
_cell.angle_beta   90.00
_cell.angle_gamma   90.00
#
_symmetry.space_group_name_H-M   'P 1'
#
loop_
_entity.id
_entity.type
_entity.pdbx_description
1 polymer ?
#
loop_
_entity_poly.entity_id
_entity_poly.type
_entity_poly.pdbx_seq_one_letter_code
_entity_poly.pdbx_strand_id
1 'polypeptide(L)' 'MDELFNTDLNTRDAKNRVVIHTLRHTFASQLVIHGVPIYTVKSLMNHGDIEMTMRYAKLAPDSGSMAVNGLYG' A
#
# COMPACT_ATOMS: atom_id res chain seq x y z
N MET A 1 7.26 -18.52 2.05
CA MET A 1 6.64 -17.38 2.75
C MET A 1 6.53 -17.70 4.23
N ASP A 2 5.89 -18.83 4.57
CA ASP A 2 5.87 -19.34 5.94
C ASP A 2 7.27 -19.66 6.49
N GLU A 3 8.10 -20.39 5.74
CA GLU A 3 9.48 -20.75 6.16
C GLU A 3 10.50 -19.60 6.17
N LEU A 4 10.13 -18.43 5.63
CA LEU A 4 11.02 -17.25 5.52
C LEU A 4 10.66 -16.15 6.52
N PHE A 5 9.38 -16.02 6.86
CA PHE A 5 8.87 -14.92 7.68
C PHE A 5 8.06 -15.39 8.90
N ASN A 6 7.70 -16.68 8.99
CA ASN A 6 6.83 -17.22 10.05
C ASN A 6 7.45 -18.44 10.77
N THR A 7 8.76 -18.68 10.61
CA THR A 7 9.44 -19.91 11.05
C THR A 7 9.38 -20.15 12.57
N ASP A 8 9.43 -19.07 13.36
CA ASP A 8 9.34 -19.12 14.82
C ASP A 8 7.97 -18.73 15.38
N LEU A 9 6.95 -18.57 14.51
CA LEU A 9 5.61 -18.18 14.91
C LEU A 9 4.73 -19.41 15.17
N ASN A 10 4.03 -19.38 16.30
CA ASN A 10 2.98 -20.35 16.55
C ASN A 10 1.88 -20.19 15.49
N THR A 11 1.28 -21.29 15.04
CA THR A 11 0.19 -21.28 14.04
C THR A 11 -1.03 -20.45 14.47
N ARG A 12 -1.18 -20.19 15.78
CA ARG A 12 -2.22 -19.33 16.37
C ARG A 12 -1.85 -17.85 16.48
N ASP A 13 -0.59 -17.47 16.23
CA ASP A 13 -0.15 -16.07 16.26
C ASP A 13 -0.46 -15.37 14.93
N ALA A 14 -1.76 -15.17 14.69
CA ALA A 14 -2.24 -14.48 13.49
C ALA A 14 -1.84 -13.00 13.44
N LYS A 15 -1.40 -12.41 14.57
CA LYS A 15 -1.07 -10.99 14.67
C LYS A 15 0.32 -10.69 14.09
N ASN A 16 1.29 -11.56 14.33
CA ASN A 16 2.65 -11.38 13.84
C ASN A 16 2.92 -12.12 12.52
N ARG A 17 1.97 -12.96 12.07
CA ARG A 17 2.11 -13.72 10.83
C ARG A 17 2.14 -12.82 9.61
N VAL A 18 3.17 -12.97 8.81
CA VAL A 18 3.30 -12.32 7.51
C VAL A 18 2.58 -13.18 6.48
N VAL A 19 1.62 -12.58 5.78
CA VAL A 19 0.89 -13.20 4.67
C VAL A 19 0.93 -12.32 3.44
N ILE A 20 0.47 -12.82 2.29
CA ILE A 20 0.45 -12.05 1.04
C ILE A 20 -0.31 -10.72 1.20
N HIS A 21 -1.34 -10.67 2.05
CA HIS A 21 -2.02 -9.42 2.39
C HIS A 21 -1.11 -8.41 3.09
N THR A 22 -0.24 -8.83 4.01
CA THR A 22 0.74 -7.96 4.67
C THR A 22 1.67 -7.32 3.65
N LEU A 23 2.23 -8.12 2.72
CA LEU A 23 3.08 -7.61 1.65
C LEU A 23 2.34 -6.66 0.71
N ARG A 24 1.09 -6.99 0.36
CA ARG A 24 0.20 -6.14 -0.44
C ARG A 24 0.00 -4.77 0.22
N HIS A 25 -0.19 -4.73 1.54
CA HIS A 25 -0.30 -3.49 2.30
C HIS A 25 1.00 -2.68 2.29
N THR A 26 2.14 -3.33 2.48
CA THR A 26 3.45 -2.66 2.44
C THR A 26 3.75 -2.07 1.08
N PHE A 27 3.53 -2.83 0.01
CA PHE A 27 3.75 -2.39 -1.38
C PHE A 27 2.91 -1.15 -1.73
N ALA A 28 1.61 -1.19 -1.44
CA ALA A 28 0.71 -0.07 -1.69
C ALA A 28 1.09 1.18 -0.91
N SER A 29 1.43 1.01 0.37
CA SER A 29 1.84 2.11 1.24
C SER A 29 3.10 2.78 0.72
N GLN A 30 4.11 2.00 0.32
CA GLN A 30 5.35 2.52 -0.24
C GLN A 30 5.11 3.30 -1.54
N LEU A 31 4.31 2.77 -2.48
CA LEU A 31 4.01 3.48 -3.72
C LEU A 31 3.33 4.82 -3.46
N VAL A 32 2.35 4.85 -2.56
CA VAL A 32 1.62 6.08 -2.25
C VAL A 32 2.53 7.08 -1.53
N ILE A 33 3.38 6.64 -0.60
CA ILE A 33 4.39 7.48 0.08
C ILE A 33 5.38 8.08 -0.92
N HIS A 34 5.71 7.36 -1.99
CA HIS A 34 6.58 7.84 -3.07
C HIS A 34 5.85 8.76 -4.07
N GLY A 35 4.58 9.11 -3.82
CA GLY A 35 3.80 10.03 -4.65
C GLY A 35 3.16 9.38 -5.87
N VAL A 36 3.10 8.05 -5.95
CA VAL A 36 2.42 7.35 -7.05
C VAL A 36 0.90 7.59 -6.93
N PRO A 37 0.22 8.01 -8.01
CA PRO A 37 -1.22 8.24 -7.98
C PRO A 37 -2.01 7.00 -7.57
N ILE A 38 -3.04 7.18 -6.74
CA ILE A 38 -3.82 6.08 -6.16
C ILE A 38 -4.49 5.19 -7.22
N TYR A 39 -4.88 5.76 -8.37
CA TYR A 39 -5.42 5.02 -9.50
C TYR A 39 -4.37 4.11 -10.16
N THR A 40 -3.12 4.56 -10.25
CA THR A 40 -2.01 3.74 -10.74
C THR A 40 -1.73 2.60 -9.76
N VAL A 41 -1.75 2.88 -8.45
CA VAL A 41 -1.63 1.84 -7.41
C VAL A 41 -2.75 0.81 -7.51
N LYS A 42 -4.00 1.22 -7.75
CA LYS A 42 -5.14 0.31 -7.98
C LYS A 42 -4.86 -0.65 -9.14
N SER A 43 -4.39 -0.12 -10.27
CA SER A 43 -4.06 -0.91 -11.46
C SER A 43 -2.91 -1.89 -11.20
N LEU A 44 -1.85 -1.45 -10.51
CA LEU A 44 -0.72 -2.31 -10.15
C LEU A 44 -1.12 -3.45 -9.21
N MET A 45 -2.08 -3.20 -8.31
CA MET A 45 -2.58 -4.21 -7.38
C MET A 45 -3.70 -5.09 -7.96
N ASN A 46 -4.14 -4.77 -9.19
CA ASN A 46 -5.29 -5.37 -9.87
C ASN A 46 -6.55 -5.43 -8.99
N HIS A 47 -6.83 -4.35 -8.25
CA HIS A 47 -8.06 -4.27 -7.45
C HIS A 47 -9.24 -3.91 -8.35
N GLY A 48 -10.31 -4.71 -8.32
CA GLY A 48 -11.55 -4.38 -9.04
C GLY A 48 -12.19 -3.10 -8.48
N ASP A 49 -12.12 -2.93 -7.17
CA ASP A 49 -12.68 -1.78 -6.45
C ASP A 49 -11.57 -0.81 -5.99
N ILE A 50 -11.80 0.49 -6.24
CA ILE A 50 -10.92 1.55 -5.77
C ILE A 50 -10.99 1.70 -4.24
N GLU A 51 -12.12 1.38 -3.59
CA GLU A 51 -12.29 1.52 -2.14
C GLU A 51 -11.23 0.74 -1.35
N MET A 52 -10.84 -0.45 -1.84
CA MET A 52 -9.77 -1.26 -1.26
C MET A 52 -8.42 -0.54 -1.26
N THR A 53 -8.19 0.31 -2.27
CA THR A 53 -6.95 1.07 -2.46
C THR A 53 -7.00 2.43 -1.75
N MET A 54 -8.18 3.02 -1.60
CA MET A 54 -8.36 4.33 -0.93
C MET A 54 -7.85 4.36 0.52
N ARG A 55 -7.76 3.19 1.18
CA ARG A 55 -7.13 3.06 2.52
C ARG A 55 -5.72 3.65 2.59
N TYR A 56 -4.97 3.68 1.49
CA TYR A 56 -3.60 4.21 1.45
C TYR A 56 -3.53 5.68 1.07
N ALA A 57 -4.60 6.31 0.57
CA ALA A 57 -4.58 7.68 0.07
C ALA A 57 -4.08 8.70 1.10
N LYS A 58 -4.33 8.45 2.39
CA LYS A 58 -3.84 9.27 3.51
C LYS A 58 -2.31 9.29 3.68
N LEU A 59 -1.61 8.32 3.08
CA LEU A 59 -0.14 8.21 3.13
C LEU A 59 0.53 9.01 2.02
N ALA A 60 -0.26 9.62 1.13
CA ALA A 60 0.29 10.36 0.01
C ALA A 60 1.03 11.60 0.54
N PRO A 61 2.26 11.85 0.08
CA PRO A 61 3.03 13.01 0.48
C PRO A 61 2.35 14.25 -0.08
N ASP A 62 1.73 15.07 0.78
CA ASP A 62 1.10 16.38 0.49
C ASP A 62 0.61 16.53 -0.97
N SER A 63 -0.13 15.53 -1.45
CA SER A 63 -0.38 15.32 -2.88
C SER A 63 -1.23 16.43 -3.50
N GLY A 64 -1.91 17.22 -2.66
CA GLY A 64 -2.56 18.45 -3.07
C GLY A 64 -1.57 19.56 -3.43
N SER A 65 -0.52 19.76 -2.63
CA SER A 65 0.42 20.89 -2.77
C SER A 65 1.27 20.80 -4.03
N MET A 66 1.84 19.62 -4.33
CA MET A 66 2.67 19.47 -5.53
C MET A 66 1.84 19.47 -6.83
N ALA A 67 0.62 18.91 -6.82
CA ALA A 67 -0.26 18.92 -7.98
C ALA A 67 -0.76 20.32 -8.33
N VAL A 68 -1.07 21.16 -7.33
CA VAL A 68 -1.43 22.57 -7.59
C VAL A 68 -0.22 23.39 -8.00
N ASN A 69 0.96 23.15 -7.40
CA ASN A 69 2.15 23.93 -7.73
C ASN A 69 2.63 23.74 -9.18
N GLY A 70 2.38 22.56 -9.78
CA GLY A 70 2.66 22.30 -11.20
C GLY A 70 1.65 22.91 -12.18
N LEU A 71 0.49 23.39 -11.72
CA LEU A 71 -0.52 24.06 -12.56
C LEU A 71 -0.33 25.58 -12.62
N TYR A 72 0.42 26.15 -11.67
CA TYR A 72 0.71 27.59 -11.59
C TYR A 72 2.15 27.95 -11.98
N GLY A 73 2.90 27.01 -12.57
CA GLY A 73 4.27 27.21 -13.06
C GLY A 73 4.32 27.59 -14.53
#